data_AF-A0A3B1IE07-F1
#
_entry.id   AF-A0A3B1IE07-F1
#
_cell.length_a   1.000
_cell.length_b   1.000
_cell.length_c   1.000
_cell.angle_alpha   90.00
_cell.angle_beta   90.00
_cell.angle_gamma   90.00
#
_symmetry.space_group_name_H-M   'P 1'
#
loop_
_entity.id
_entity.type
_entity.pdbx_description
1 polymer ?
#
loop_
_entity_poly.entity_id
_entity_poly.type
_entity_poly.pdbx_seq_one_letter_code
_entity_poly.pdbx_strand_id
1 'polypeptide(L)'
;MACAESVVSIAVDFGTAYSGYCFKFRKSKQIRMPKWGLEIGYDTLKTPTCILFDENKQFLNFGYDAIETYNRHKSKEEAKRLYLFDNFKMEALMISAKNGKKMRAIKVFSESLKFMKDHALDKIREHTAGMEYSACEATWVLTVPAIWSPAAKQFMREAAVQAGLIRDFDHERLIVALEPEAASVWCKHYCAPDQNMNMTFSCFYLGGTIDITVHEVMEGGRLKELHKVSGNNMGGQTVDKNFREFLRKTLTEDVFDEFEEKYPTELYRLMCDFSVCKRSGSNGMGSQWCSMGQWINTTELNFRFYRTESKTVQYVDEEGVEEFGLIRVELPTAKKSREQSVRLKIKFGFTEMMATITDRKGNKTDAKLDFMTESLVL
;
A
#
# COMPACT_ATOMS: atom_id res chain seq x y z
N MET A 1 30.78 20.10 -21.13
CA MET A 1 29.97 21.18 -20.56
C MET A 1 29.61 20.78 -19.14
N ALA A 2 29.98 21.57 -18.14
CA ALA A 2 29.52 21.33 -16.77
C ALA A 2 27.98 21.31 -16.76
N CYS A 3 27.39 20.28 -16.15
CA CYS A 3 25.94 20.16 -16.08
C CYS A 3 25.42 21.33 -15.22
N ALA A 4 24.56 22.19 -15.79
CA ALA A 4 24.03 23.36 -15.09
C ALA A 4 23.45 22.98 -13.71
N GLU A 5 23.58 23.84 -12.72
CA GLU A 5 23.06 23.57 -11.37
C GLU A 5 21.59 23.12 -11.39
N SER A 6 21.24 22.04 -10.66
CA SER A 6 19.85 21.56 -10.62
C SER A 6 18.92 22.60 -9.99
N VAL A 7 17.75 22.79 -10.62
CA VAL A 7 16.72 23.75 -10.18
C VAL A 7 15.77 23.10 -9.16
N VAL A 8 15.56 21.79 -9.28
CA VAL A 8 14.63 21.01 -8.46
C VAL A 8 15.29 19.70 -7.99
N SER A 9 14.95 19.26 -6.78
CA SER A 9 15.24 17.90 -6.30
C SER A 9 13.95 17.11 -6.29
N ILE A 10 13.97 15.91 -6.85
CA ILE A 10 12.82 14.99 -6.90
C ILE A 10 13.26 13.69 -6.23
N ALA A 11 12.59 13.31 -5.14
CA ALA A 11 12.87 12.07 -4.42
C ALA A 11 11.73 11.09 -4.63
N VAL A 12 12.02 9.95 -5.25
CA VAL A 12 11.07 8.90 -5.56
C VAL A 12 11.32 7.74 -4.59
N ASP A 13 10.29 7.45 -3.80
CA ASP A 13 10.22 6.23 -3.03
C ASP A 13 9.52 5.16 -3.87
N PHE A 14 10.31 4.32 -4.54
CA PHE A 14 9.81 3.26 -5.40
C PHE A 14 9.63 1.98 -4.59
N GLY A 15 8.64 1.89 -3.72
CA GLY A 15 8.45 0.77 -2.78
C GLY A 15 7.87 -0.50 -3.40
N THR A 16 7.88 -1.62 -2.66
CA THR A 16 7.35 -2.90 -3.14
C THR A 16 5.83 -2.86 -3.31
N ALA A 17 5.10 -2.36 -2.31
CA ALA A 17 3.64 -2.28 -2.34
C ALA A 17 3.13 -0.94 -2.89
N TYR A 18 3.81 0.15 -2.54
CA TYR A 18 3.39 1.51 -2.84
C TYR A 18 4.59 2.36 -3.23
N SER A 19 4.39 3.20 -4.24
CA SER A 19 5.35 4.17 -4.72
C SER A 19 4.81 5.59 -4.60
N GLY A 20 5.70 6.54 -4.37
CA GLY A 20 5.37 7.96 -4.34
C GLY A 20 6.62 8.79 -4.55
N TYR A 21 6.44 10.10 -4.65
CA TYR A 21 7.57 11.01 -4.71
C TYR A 21 7.25 12.32 -4.00
N CYS A 22 8.30 13.06 -3.68
CA CYS A 22 8.22 14.44 -3.27
C CYS A 22 9.20 15.28 -4.09
N PHE A 23 8.98 16.58 -4.14
CA PHE A 23 9.89 17.48 -4.82
C PHE A 23 10.07 18.79 -4.05
N LYS A 24 11.21 19.45 -4.29
CA LYS A 24 11.58 20.70 -3.66
C LYS A 24 12.40 21.54 -4.64
N PHE A 25 12.03 22.81 -4.81
CA PHE A 25 12.85 23.76 -5.56
C PHE A 25 14.04 24.21 -4.73
N ARG A 26 15.19 24.40 -5.39
CA ARG A 26 16.45 24.78 -4.73
C ARG A 26 16.34 26.03 -3.87
N LYS A 27 15.57 27.03 -4.31
CA LYS A 27 15.36 28.30 -3.59
C LYS A 27 14.24 28.26 -2.54
N SER A 28 13.53 27.13 -2.41
CA SER A 28 12.42 26.97 -1.47
C SER A 28 12.82 26.06 -0.31
N LYS A 29 12.29 26.31 0.89
CA LYS A 29 12.37 25.38 2.02
C LYS A 29 11.23 24.34 2.02
N GLN A 30 10.18 24.58 1.24
CA GLN A 30 8.97 23.76 1.25
C GLN A 30 9.13 22.50 0.40
N ILE A 31 8.90 21.35 1.02
CA ILE A 31 8.78 20.06 0.33
C ILE A 31 7.33 19.89 -0.11
N ARG A 32 7.14 19.53 -1.38
CA ARG A 32 5.83 19.23 -1.95
C ARG A 32 5.66 17.72 -2.07
N MET A 33 4.52 17.22 -1.62
CA MET A 33 4.18 15.79 -1.67
C MET A 33 2.84 15.65 -2.40
N PRO A 34 2.85 15.27 -3.69
CA PRO A 34 1.62 15.05 -4.45
C PRO A 34 0.73 13.98 -3.83
N LYS A 35 -0.58 14.19 -3.95
CA LYS A 35 -1.61 13.27 -3.50
C LYS A 35 -2.11 12.41 -4.66
N TRP A 36 -2.54 11.19 -4.34
CA TRP A 36 -2.95 10.17 -5.30
C TRP A 36 -4.35 9.63 -4.98
N GLY A 37 -5.08 9.30 -6.06
CA GLY A 37 -6.37 8.60 -5.99
C GLY A 37 -7.58 9.49 -5.69
N LEU A 38 -7.45 10.83 -5.82
CA LEU A 38 -8.53 11.78 -5.55
C LEU A 38 -9.79 11.50 -6.37
N GLU A 39 -9.61 11.11 -7.64
CA GLU A 39 -10.71 10.80 -8.57
C GLU A 39 -11.56 9.60 -8.14
N ILE A 40 -10.97 8.71 -7.34
CA ILE A 40 -11.63 7.50 -6.83
C ILE A 40 -11.87 7.57 -5.31
N GLY A 41 -11.77 8.78 -4.72
CA GLY A 41 -12.09 9.05 -3.32
C GLY A 41 -10.97 8.78 -2.31
N TYR A 42 -9.73 8.58 -2.77
CA TYR A 42 -8.56 8.44 -1.91
C TYR A 42 -7.75 9.73 -1.81
N ASP A 43 -7.11 9.98 -0.67
CA ASP A 43 -6.15 11.09 -0.49
C ASP A 43 -4.83 10.57 0.10
N THR A 44 -4.09 9.84 -0.72
CA THR A 44 -2.88 9.13 -0.29
C THR A 44 -1.60 9.81 -0.77
N LEU A 45 -0.51 9.70 0.00
CA LEU A 45 0.81 10.22 -0.38
C LEU A 45 1.55 9.30 -1.37
N LYS A 46 1.02 8.08 -1.60
CA LYS A 46 1.60 7.06 -2.45
C LYS A 46 0.51 6.31 -3.18
N THR A 47 0.79 5.90 -4.40
CA THR A 47 -0.06 5.01 -5.20
C THR A 47 0.49 3.57 -5.16
N PRO A 48 -0.32 2.53 -5.38
CA PRO A 48 0.18 1.16 -5.48
C PRO A 48 1.33 1.04 -6.49
N THR A 49 2.33 0.21 -6.20
CA THR A 49 3.38 -0.14 -7.18
C THR A 49 2.83 -1.20 -8.13
N CYS A 50 1.90 -0.77 -8.98
CA CYS A 50 1.23 -1.62 -9.95
C CYS A 50 1.35 -0.99 -11.33
N ILE A 51 1.69 -1.79 -12.33
CA ILE A 51 1.85 -1.33 -13.71
C ILE A 51 1.12 -2.27 -14.66
N LEU A 52 0.38 -1.69 -15.60
CA LEU A 52 -0.45 -2.40 -16.56
C LEU A 52 0.12 -2.21 -17.97
N PHE A 53 0.24 -3.31 -18.70
CA PHE A 53 0.58 -3.31 -20.12
C PHE A 53 -0.49 -4.00 -20.96
N ASP A 54 -0.58 -3.59 -22.22
CA ASP A 54 -1.41 -4.26 -23.22
C ASP A 54 -0.80 -5.60 -23.69
N GLU A 55 -1.49 -6.25 -24.63
CA GLU A 55 -1.05 -7.52 -25.22
C GLU A 55 0.27 -7.42 -26.00
N ASN A 56 0.59 -6.22 -26.50
CA ASN A 56 1.82 -5.86 -27.21
C ASN A 56 2.94 -5.39 -26.26
N LYS A 57 2.71 -5.50 -24.94
CA LYS A 57 3.62 -5.07 -23.88
C LYS A 57 3.89 -3.56 -23.92
N GLN A 58 2.94 -2.75 -24.39
CA GLN A 58 2.99 -1.30 -24.30
C GLN A 58 2.39 -0.83 -22.98
N PHE A 59 3.00 0.18 -22.38
CA PHE A 59 2.54 0.76 -21.13
C PHE A 59 1.12 1.32 -21.30
N LEU A 60 0.22 1.01 -20.36
CA LEU A 60 -1.14 1.56 -20.32
C LEU A 60 -1.32 2.50 -19.13
N ASN A 61 -1.14 1.98 -17.92
CA ASN A 61 -1.41 2.71 -16.69
C ASN A 61 -0.46 2.28 -15.57
N PHE A 62 -0.35 3.13 -14.55
CA PHE A 62 0.36 2.85 -13.30
C PHE A 62 -0.54 3.16 -12.10
N GLY A 63 -0.24 2.56 -10.94
CA GLY A 63 -0.90 2.91 -9.70
C GLY A 63 -2.36 2.47 -9.62
N TYR A 64 -3.20 3.34 -9.05
CA TYR A 64 -4.64 3.10 -8.93
C TYR A 64 -5.30 2.84 -10.28
N ASP A 65 -4.94 3.60 -11.31
CA ASP A 65 -5.54 3.51 -12.65
C ASP A 65 -5.23 2.16 -13.32
N ALA A 66 -4.04 1.59 -13.06
CA ALA A 66 -3.67 0.27 -13.54
C ALA A 66 -4.61 -0.82 -13.00
N ILE A 67 -4.92 -0.72 -11.70
CA ILE A 67 -5.75 -1.70 -11.01
C ILE A 67 -7.22 -1.54 -11.42
N GLU A 68 -7.71 -0.30 -11.47
CA GLU A 68 -9.09 -0.05 -11.89
C GLU A 68 -9.30 -0.49 -13.35
N THR A 69 -8.38 -0.13 -14.24
CA THR A 69 -8.45 -0.53 -15.65
C THR A 69 -8.41 -2.05 -15.79
N TYR A 70 -7.52 -2.74 -15.07
CA TYR A 70 -7.49 -4.20 -15.10
C TYR A 70 -8.79 -4.84 -14.56
N ASN A 71 -9.30 -4.37 -13.42
CA ASN A 71 -10.49 -4.95 -12.79
C ASN A 71 -11.77 -4.69 -13.60
N ARG A 72 -11.91 -3.54 -14.26
CA ARG A 72 -13.04 -3.27 -15.19
C ARG A 72 -13.10 -4.25 -16.36
N HIS A 73 -11.98 -4.86 -16.75
CA HIS A 73 -11.90 -5.78 -17.89
C HIS A 73 -11.86 -7.26 -17.49
N LYS A 74 -11.83 -7.62 -16.19
CA LYS A 74 -11.59 -9.00 -15.71
C LYS A 74 -12.61 -10.03 -16.23
N SER A 75 -13.85 -9.62 -16.52
CA SER A 75 -14.90 -10.48 -17.08
C SER A 75 -14.85 -10.67 -18.59
N LYS A 76 -13.95 -9.96 -19.30
CA LYS A 76 -13.75 -10.08 -20.75
C LYS A 76 -12.46 -10.85 -21.02
N GLU A 77 -12.43 -11.69 -22.05
CA GLU A 77 -11.24 -12.42 -22.50
C GLU A 77 -10.01 -11.50 -22.75
N GLU A 78 -10.27 -10.20 -22.94
CA GLU A 78 -9.30 -9.10 -22.99
C GLU A 78 -8.39 -9.01 -21.74
N ALA A 79 -8.91 -9.17 -20.51
CA ALA A 79 -8.05 -9.07 -19.32
C ALA A 79 -7.01 -10.18 -19.20
N LYS A 80 -7.28 -11.36 -19.77
CA LYS A 80 -6.28 -12.44 -19.86
C LYS A 80 -5.11 -12.05 -20.78
N ARG A 81 -5.31 -11.07 -21.67
CA ARG A 81 -4.27 -10.58 -22.59
C ARG A 81 -3.40 -9.49 -21.97
N LEU A 82 -3.94 -8.72 -21.02
CA LEU A 82 -3.23 -7.67 -20.30
C LEU A 82 -2.19 -8.23 -19.33
N TYR A 83 -1.11 -7.47 -19.13
CA TYR A 83 -0.05 -7.82 -18.17
C TYR A 83 -0.09 -6.83 -17.01
N LEU A 84 -0.79 -7.21 -15.94
CA LEU A 84 -0.74 -6.48 -14.67
C LEU A 84 0.39 -7.06 -13.81
N PHE A 85 1.31 -6.21 -13.38
CA PHE A 85 2.35 -6.53 -12.41
C PHE A 85 2.10 -5.76 -11.12
N ASP A 86 2.14 -6.44 -9.99
CA ASP A 86 2.12 -5.88 -8.63
C ASP A 86 3.21 -6.55 -7.78
N ASN A 87 3.64 -5.89 -6.69
CA ASN A 87 4.64 -6.40 -5.74
C ASN A 87 5.98 -6.87 -6.36
N PHE A 88 6.31 -6.37 -7.56
CA PHE A 88 7.38 -6.90 -8.39
C PHE A 88 8.79 -6.41 -8.03
N LYS A 89 8.91 -5.47 -7.08
CA LYS A 89 10.19 -4.81 -6.74
C LYS A 89 11.27 -5.82 -6.30
N MET A 90 10.88 -6.93 -5.67
CA MET A 90 11.81 -7.91 -5.13
C MET A 90 12.13 -9.06 -6.10
N GLU A 91 11.59 -9.03 -7.32
CA GLU A 91 11.68 -10.16 -8.26
C GLU A 91 12.93 -10.12 -9.17
N ALA A 92 13.22 -11.29 -9.75
CA ALA A 92 14.40 -11.60 -10.56
C ALA A 92 14.40 -10.92 -11.94
N LEU A 93 15.34 -11.32 -12.81
CA LEU A 93 15.48 -10.86 -14.21
C LEU A 93 14.16 -10.86 -15.03
N MET A 94 13.22 -11.74 -14.68
CA MET A 94 11.90 -11.86 -15.29
C MET A 94 10.82 -11.77 -14.20
N ILE A 95 9.79 -10.97 -14.47
CA ILE A 95 8.66 -10.74 -13.58
C ILE A 95 7.44 -11.43 -14.17
N SER A 96 6.63 -12.06 -13.32
CA SER A 96 5.38 -12.72 -13.71
C SER A 96 4.20 -11.77 -13.54
N ALA A 97 3.40 -11.58 -14.59
CA ALA A 97 2.13 -10.85 -14.51
C ALA A 97 1.04 -11.75 -13.91
N LYS A 98 -0.07 -11.15 -13.48
CA LYS A 98 -1.22 -11.89 -12.92
C LYS A 98 -1.82 -12.94 -13.86
N ASN A 99 -1.63 -12.80 -15.17
CA ASN A 99 -2.06 -13.79 -16.15
C ASN A 99 -1.03 -14.94 -16.35
N GLY A 100 0.03 -14.99 -15.54
CA GLY A 100 1.10 -15.99 -15.60
C GLY A 100 2.16 -15.74 -16.68
N LYS A 101 1.97 -14.76 -17.57
CA LYS A 101 2.96 -14.43 -18.61
C LYS A 101 4.12 -13.62 -18.00
N LYS A 102 5.32 -13.77 -18.58
CA LYS A 102 6.54 -13.14 -18.06
C LYS A 102 7.04 -11.99 -18.93
N MET A 103 7.66 -11.00 -18.30
CA MET A 103 8.36 -9.89 -18.96
C MET A 103 9.69 -9.60 -18.29
N ARG A 104 10.66 -9.05 -19.04
CA ARG A 104 11.95 -8.64 -18.47
C ARG A 104 11.73 -7.57 -17.41
N ALA A 105 12.36 -7.76 -16.26
CA ALA A 105 12.25 -6.84 -15.13
C ALA A 105 12.66 -5.42 -15.51
N ILE A 106 13.73 -5.26 -16.28
CA ILE A 106 14.21 -3.95 -16.69
C ILE A 106 13.14 -3.11 -17.37
N LYS A 107 12.27 -3.74 -18.20
CA LYS A 107 11.17 -3.05 -18.89
C LYS A 107 10.07 -2.63 -17.90
N VAL A 108 9.71 -3.50 -16.95
CA VAL A 108 8.70 -3.20 -15.94
C VAL A 108 9.16 -2.03 -15.05
N PHE A 109 10.41 -2.07 -14.60
CA PHE A 109 11.00 -1.04 -13.76
C PHE A 109 11.20 0.28 -14.51
N SER A 110 11.75 0.25 -15.73
CA SER A 110 12.01 1.47 -16.50
C SER A 110 10.72 2.20 -16.87
N GLU A 111 9.66 1.49 -17.29
CA GLU A 111 8.37 2.11 -17.59
C GLU A 111 7.68 2.65 -16.33
N SER A 112 7.84 1.96 -15.18
CA SER A 112 7.35 2.45 -13.90
C SER A 112 8.05 3.76 -13.49
N LEU A 113 9.39 3.80 -13.57
CA LEU A 113 10.16 5.00 -13.26
C LEU A 113 9.89 6.12 -14.25
N LYS A 114 9.67 5.80 -15.53
CA LYS A 114 9.30 6.75 -16.56
C LYS A 114 7.97 7.41 -16.24
N PHE A 115 6.95 6.63 -15.86
CA PHE A 115 5.68 7.16 -15.37
C PHE A 115 5.89 8.10 -14.17
N MET A 116 6.67 7.68 -13.16
CA MET A 116 6.94 8.52 -11.97
C MET A 116 7.63 9.83 -12.34
N LYS A 117 8.55 9.80 -13.30
CA LYS A 117 9.24 10.98 -13.82
C LYS A 117 8.28 11.90 -14.57
N ASP A 118 7.52 11.38 -15.53
CA ASP A 118 6.59 12.18 -16.33
C ASP A 118 5.51 12.81 -15.43
N HIS A 119 4.92 12.03 -14.52
CA HIS A 119 3.96 12.55 -13.54
C HIS A 119 4.58 13.60 -12.60
N ALA A 120 5.84 13.44 -12.18
CA ALA A 120 6.53 14.45 -11.37
C ALA A 120 6.72 15.77 -12.12
N LEU A 121 7.14 15.72 -13.38
CA LEU A 121 7.31 16.91 -14.21
C LEU A 121 5.96 17.59 -14.49
N ASP A 122 4.90 16.83 -14.76
CA ASP A 122 3.55 17.38 -14.91
C ASP A 122 3.06 18.09 -13.65
N LYS A 123 3.26 17.50 -12.46
CA LYS A 123 2.89 18.16 -11.18
C LYS A 123 3.74 19.38 -10.87
N ILE A 124 5.00 19.40 -11.29
CA ILE A 124 5.85 20.59 -11.20
C ILE A 124 5.29 21.67 -12.12
N ARG A 125 4.98 21.36 -13.39
CA ARG A 125 4.39 22.28 -14.37
C ARG A 125 3.10 22.91 -13.86
N GLU A 126 2.18 22.09 -13.33
CA GLU A 126 0.94 22.55 -12.68
C GLU A 126 1.23 23.55 -11.55
N HIS A 127 2.22 23.25 -10.70
CA HIS A 127 2.60 24.10 -9.58
C HIS A 127 3.23 25.44 -10.00
N THR A 128 3.91 25.46 -11.14
CA THR A 128 4.66 26.61 -11.64
C THR A 128 3.93 27.38 -12.73
N ALA A 129 2.59 27.34 -12.72
CA ALA A 129 1.73 28.04 -13.67
C ALA A 129 2.10 27.78 -15.15
N GLY A 130 2.45 26.54 -15.48
CA GLY A 130 2.72 26.12 -16.85
C GLY A 130 4.18 26.22 -17.31
N MET A 131 5.12 26.63 -16.44
CA MET A 131 6.54 26.58 -16.80
C MET A 131 6.99 25.14 -17.05
N GLU A 132 7.63 24.92 -18.19
CA GLU A 132 8.16 23.61 -18.59
C GLU A 132 9.46 23.30 -17.84
N TYR A 133 9.59 22.04 -17.39
CA TYR A 133 10.78 21.52 -16.73
C TYR A 133 11.17 20.19 -17.36
N SER A 134 12.46 20.02 -17.58
CA SER A 134 13.03 18.80 -18.13
C SER A 134 13.69 17.95 -17.03
N ALA A 135 13.79 16.64 -17.29
CA ALA A 135 14.42 15.71 -16.34
C ALA A 135 15.88 16.04 -16.02
N CYS A 136 16.61 16.70 -16.94
CA CYS A 136 18.01 17.09 -16.71
C CYS A 136 18.18 18.31 -15.80
N GLU A 137 17.10 19.05 -15.50
CA GLU A 137 17.12 20.15 -14.52
C GLU A 137 16.91 19.66 -13.08
N ALA A 138 16.56 18.37 -12.92
CA ALA A 138 16.35 17.74 -11.64
C ALA A 138 17.61 17.03 -11.13
N THR A 139 17.76 17.02 -9.79
CA THR A 139 18.52 16.00 -9.08
C THR A 139 17.53 14.95 -8.59
N TRP A 140 17.73 13.70 -9.03
CA TRP A 140 16.89 12.57 -8.70
C TRP A 140 17.45 11.82 -7.49
N VAL A 141 16.59 11.52 -6.53
CA VAL A 141 16.88 10.62 -5.42
C VAL A 141 16.00 9.40 -5.58
N LEU A 142 16.59 8.21 -5.75
CA LEU A 142 15.86 6.94 -5.79
C LEU A 142 16.18 6.13 -4.54
N THR A 143 15.15 5.76 -3.78
CA THR A 143 15.34 4.90 -2.61
C THR A 143 15.38 3.43 -3.01
N VAL A 144 16.28 2.68 -2.38
CA VAL A 144 16.40 1.21 -2.54
C VAL A 144 16.54 0.55 -1.17
N PRO A 145 16.11 -0.72 -1.02
CA PRO A 145 16.29 -1.45 0.23
C PRO A 145 17.77 -1.59 0.58
N ALA A 146 18.11 -1.51 1.86
CA ALA A 146 19.49 -1.65 2.32
C ALA A 146 20.06 -3.06 2.09
N ILE A 147 19.18 -4.08 2.16
CA ILE A 147 19.52 -5.49 1.93
C ILE A 147 19.88 -5.82 0.48
N TRP A 148 19.68 -4.90 -0.46
CA TRP A 148 19.98 -5.14 -1.86
C TRP A 148 21.47 -5.26 -2.15
N SER A 149 21.80 -6.23 -3.01
CA SER A 149 23.16 -6.42 -3.51
C SER A 149 23.62 -5.22 -4.35
N PRO A 150 24.94 -5.02 -4.50
CA PRO A 150 25.47 -3.99 -5.41
C PRO A 150 24.93 -4.13 -6.85
N ALA A 151 24.75 -5.35 -7.34
CA ALA A 151 24.17 -5.62 -8.66
C ALA A 151 22.70 -5.15 -8.77
N ALA A 152 21.89 -5.35 -7.72
CA ALA A 152 20.50 -4.87 -7.71
C ALA A 152 20.44 -3.33 -7.68
N LYS A 153 21.35 -2.67 -6.95
CA LYS A 153 21.47 -1.20 -6.95
C LYS A 153 21.88 -0.67 -8.32
N GLN A 154 22.80 -1.37 -9.01
CA GLN A 154 23.19 -1.04 -10.39
C GLN A 154 22.04 -1.23 -11.38
N PHE A 155 21.25 -2.30 -11.24
CA PHE A 155 20.04 -2.53 -12.04
C PHE A 155 19.04 -1.35 -11.94
N MET A 156 18.83 -0.79 -10.75
CA MET A 156 17.98 0.39 -10.60
C MET A 156 18.53 1.63 -11.29
N ARG A 157 19.85 1.80 -11.32
CA ARG A 157 20.50 2.87 -12.08
C ARG A 157 20.26 2.71 -13.59
N GLU A 158 20.38 1.49 -14.10
CA GLU A 158 20.08 1.19 -15.51
C GLU A 158 18.60 1.43 -15.85
N ALA A 159 17.69 1.05 -14.95
CA ALA A 159 16.26 1.33 -15.12
C ALA A 159 15.98 2.85 -15.15
N ALA A 160 16.65 3.63 -14.28
CA ALA A 160 16.51 5.07 -14.22
C ALA A 160 17.03 5.78 -15.49
N VAL A 161 18.14 5.28 -16.06
CA VAL A 161 18.65 5.71 -17.37
C VAL A 161 17.63 5.41 -18.47
N GLN A 162 17.13 4.17 -18.56
CA GLN A 162 16.15 3.78 -19.60
C GLN A 162 14.83 4.55 -19.48
N ALA A 163 14.44 4.93 -18.27
CA ALA A 163 13.29 5.77 -17.99
C ALA A 163 13.49 7.25 -18.37
N GLY A 164 14.74 7.65 -18.64
CA GLY A 164 15.11 9.02 -18.97
C GLY A 164 15.10 9.97 -17.77
N LEU A 165 15.31 9.47 -16.54
CA LEU A 165 15.53 10.33 -15.37
C LEU A 165 16.86 11.06 -15.50
N ILE A 166 17.89 10.31 -15.91
CA ILE A 166 19.24 10.82 -16.17
C ILE A 166 19.74 10.32 -17.52
N ARG A 167 20.76 10.99 -18.06
CA ARG A 167 21.54 10.48 -19.19
C ARG A 167 22.70 9.64 -18.69
N ASP A 168 23.27 8.80 -19.55
CA ASP A 168 24.38 7.91 -19.20
C ASP A 168 25.58 8.64 -18.60
N PHE A 169 25.87 9.88 -19.01
CA PHE A 169 27.00 10.65 -18.51
C PHE A 169 26.66 11.58 -17.32
N ASP A 170 25.39 11.67 -16.92
CA ASP A 170 24.92 12.56 -15.84
C ASP A 170 24.82 11.82 -14.49
N HIS A 171 25.82 10.99 -14.16
CA HIS A 171 25.76 10.12 -12.97
C HIS A 171 25.55 10.86 -11.65
N GLU A 172 26.06 12.09 -11.54
CA GLU A 172 25.94 12.94 -10.34
C GLU A 172 24.51 13.43 -10.07
N ARG A 173 23.63 13.39 -11.08
CA ARG A 173 22.23 13.78 -10.94
C ARG A 173 21.34 12.68 -10.36
N LEU A 174 21.86 11.47 -10.17
CA LEU A 174 21.13 10.38 -9.55
C LEU A 174 21.81 9.91 -8.26
N ILE A 175 21.16 10.23 -7.15
CA ILE A 175 21.50 9.75 -5.83
C ILE A 175 20.68 8.49 -5.56
N VAL A 176 21.34 7.36 -5.35
CA VAL A 176 20.70 6.13 -4.86
C VAL A 176 20.84 6.14 -3.34
N ALA A 177 19.73 6.35 -2.64
CA ALA A 177 19.68 6.40 -1.18
C ALA A 177 19.15 5.08 -0.63
N LEU A 178 19.66 4.62 0.51
CA LEU A 178 19.04 3.48 1.18
C LEU A 178 17.76 3.95 1.87
N GLU A 179 16.68 3.17 1.77
CA GLU A 179 15.40 3.44 2.46
C GLU A 179 15.57 3.74 3.96
N PRO A 180 16.30 2.93 4.76
CA PRO A 180 16.48 3.20 6.19
C PRO A 180 17.38 4.42 6.47
N GLU A 181 18.32 4.75 5.58
CA GLU A 181 19.13 5.97 5.69
C GLU A 181 18.28 7.22 5.42
N ALA A 182 17.47 7.20 4.36
CA ALA A 182 16.54 8.28 4.05
C ALA A 182 15.55 8.52 5.20
N ALA A 183 15.04 7.44 5.79
CA ALA A 183 14.20 7.52 6.99
C ALA A 183 14.96 8.12 8.19
N SER A 184 16.22 7.73 8.39
CA SER A 184 17.05 8.26 9.48
C SER A 184 17.38 9.75 9.33
N VAL A 185 17.64 10.22 8.10
CA VAL A 185 17.82 11.64 7.79
C VAL A 185 16.54 12.42 8.11
N TRP A 186 15.37 11.88 7.77
CA TRP A 186 14.08 12.47 8.10
C TRP A 186 13.83 12.52 9.62
N CYS A 187 14.03 11.40 10.32
CA CYS A 187 13.89 11.32 11.78
C CYS A 187 14.82 12.31 12.47
N LYS A 188 16.07 12.43 12.04
CA LYS A 188 17.01 13.42 12.59
C LYS A 188 16.46 14.84 12.43
N HIS A 189 15.97 15.18 11.22
CA HIS A 189 15.43 16.51 10.96
C HIS A 189 14.21 16.83 11.83
N TYR A 190 13.40 15.82 12.19
CA TYR A 190 12.17 15.99 12.95
C TYR A 190 12.36 15.89 14.48
N CYS A 191 13.16 14.94 14.96
CA CYS A 191 13.32 14.60 16.38
C CYS A 191 14.46 15.37 17.07
N ALA A 192 15.46 15.85 16.34
CA ALA A 192 16.57 16.61 16.89
C ALA A 192 16.88 17.82 15.99
N PRO A 193 16.01 18.84 15.97
CA PRO A 193 16.26 20.08 15.25
C PRO A 193 17.51 20.80 15.80
N ASP A 194 17.76 20.67 17.10
CA ASP A 194 18.99 21.12 17.76
C ASP A 194 20.04 19.99 17.68
N GLN A 195 21.19 20.32 17.10
CA GLN A 195 22.28 19.40 16.75
C GLN A 195 22.99 18.82 17.99
N ASN A 196 22.29 18.10 18.85
CA ASN A 196 22.89 17.40 19.97
C ASN A 196 23.82 16.31 19.44
N MET A 197 25.11 16.61 19.45
CA MET A 197 26.19 15.68 19.11
C MET A 197 26.12 14.47 20.04
N ASN A 198 26.45 13.28 19.52
CA ASN A 198 26.46 11.98 20.21
C ASN A 198 25.08 11.40 20.55
N MET A 199 24.00 11.91 19.93
CA MET A 199 22.70 11.24 20.02
C MET A 199 22.71 9.96 19.16
N THR A 200 22.38 8.83 19.78
CA THR A 200 22.16 7.56 19.08
C THR A 200 20.67 7.30 18.97
N PHE A 201 20.19 6.94 17.78
CA PHE A 201 18.79 6.58 17.57
C PHE A 201 18.66 5.37 16.65
N SER A 202 17.59 4.60 16.87
CA SER A 202 17.21 3.50 16.00
C SER A 202 16.07 3.93 15.09
N CYS A 203 16.15 3.60 13.81
CA CYS A 203 15.09 3.84 12.84
C CYS A 203 14.52 2.49 12.38
N PHE A 204 13.21 2.35 12.49
CA PHE A 204 12.45 1.20 12.03
C PHE A 204 11.69 1.60 10.77
N TYR A 205 12.12 1.11 9.62
CA TYR A 205 11.39 1.29 8.37
C TYR A 205 10.49 0.07 8.14
N LEU A 206 9.18 0.28 8.23
CA LEU A 206 8.15 -0.77 8.22
C LEU A 206 7.30 -0.69 6.95
N GLY A 207 7.93 -0.92 5.79
CA GLY A 207 7.33 -0.89 4.47
C GLY A 207 6.86 -2.27 3.98
N GLY A 208 7.21 -2.65 2.74
CA GLY A 208 7.10 -4.05 2.29
C GLY A 208 8.16 -4.94 2.95
N THR A 209 9.30 -4.34 3.34
CA THR A 209 10.34 -4.91 4.17
C THR A 209 10.29 -4.29 5.56
N ILE A 210 10.85 -5.01 6.54
CA ILE A 210 11.23 -4.44 7.83
C ILE A 210 12.73 -4.21 7.76
N ASP A 211 13.17 -2.96 7.86
CA ASP A 211 14.58 -2.60 7.94
C ASP A 211 14.82 -1.86 9.26
N ILE A 212 15.81 -2.33 10.03
CA ILE A 212 16.22 -1.73 11.30
C ILE A 212 17.66 -1.24 11.14
N THR A 213 17.86 0.03 11.41
CA THR A 213 19.18 0.66 11.39
C THR A 213 19.40 1.46 12.67
N VAL A 214 20.66 1.53 13.12
CA VAL A 214 21.06 2.30 14.29
C VAL A 214 22.11 3.31 13.86
N HIS A 215 21.82 4.59 14.08
CA HIS A 215 22.70 5.67 13.71
C HIS A 215 23.13 6.49 14.92
N GLU A 216 24.40 6.89 14.89
CA GLU A 216 24.99 7.90 15.76
C GLU A 216 25.07 9.23 14.99
N VAL A 217 24.60 10.32 15.61
CA VAL A 217 24.78 11.67 15.09
C VAL A 217 26.17 12.16 15.48
N MET A 218 27.06 12.19 14.49
CA MET A 218 28.42 12.70 14.61
C MET A 218 28.47 14.24 14.53
N GLU A 219 29.64 14.81 14.85
CA GLU A 219 29.94 16.23 14.64
C GLU A 219 29.62 16.68 13.21
N GLY A 220 29.06 17.89 13.09
CA GLY A 220 28.56 18.45 11.83
C GLY A 220 27.28 17.80 11.33
N GLY A 221 26.64 16.95 12.14
CA GLY A 221 25.37 16.31 11.82
C GLY A 221 25.48 15.15 10.82
N ARG A 222 26.65 14.57 10.63
CA ARG A 222 26.80 13.36 9.82
C ARG A 222 26.21 12.17 10.58
N LEU A 223 25.62 11.23 9.85
CA LEU A 223 25.13 9.97 10.44
C LEU A 223 26.20 8.90 10.26
N LYS A 224 26.55 8.22 11.35
CA LYS A 224 27.40 7.02 11.33
C LYS A 224 26.54 5.81 11.63
N GLU A 225 26.52 4.84 10.72
CA GLU A 225 25.88 3.56 10.97
C GLU A 225 26.68 2.80 12.04
N LEU A 226 26.02 2.44 13.15
CA LEU A 226 26.64 1.68 14.24
C LEU A 226 26.52 0.17 14.03
N HIS A 227 25.41 -0.25 13.43
CA HIS A 227 25.11 -1.65 13.15
C HIS A 227 24.61 -1.79 11.72
N LYS A 228 25.17 -2.78 11.02
CA LYS A 228 24.72 -3.16 9.68
C LYS A 228 23.20 -3.38 9.71
N VAL A 229 22.50 -2.78 8.75
CA VAL A 229 21.04 -2.92 8.64
C VAL A 229 20.62 -4.39 8.70
N SER A 230 19.72 -4.69 9.64
CA SER A 230 19.04 -5.98 9.72
C SER A 230 17.63 -5.84 9.18
N GLY A 231 17.20 -6.74 8.33
CA GLY A 231 15.86 -6.68 7.78
C GLY A 231 15.36 -8.00 7.19
N ASN A 232 14.04 -8.05 6.97
CA ASN A 232 13.37 -9.17 6.33
C ASN A 232 12.21 -8.70 5.46
N ASN A 233 11.60 -9.63 4.72
CA ASN A 233 10.48 -9.35 3.82
C ASN A 233 9.10 -9.46 4.52
N MET A 234 9.03 -9.36 5.85
CA MET A 234 7.80 -9.53 6.64
C MET A 234 7.13 -8.19 6.99
N GLY A 235 7.12 -7.22 6.06
CA GLY A 235 6.55 -5.90 6.29
C GLY A 235 5.01 -5.86 6.26
N GLY A 236 4.46 -4.67 5.99
CA GLY A 236 3.02 -4.42 5.94
C GLY A 236 2.23 -5.28 4.96
N GLN A 237 2.89 -5.86 3.94
CA GLN A 237 2.27 -6.84 3.03
C GLN A 237 1.92 -8.15 3.73
N THR A 238 2.69 -8.58 4.74
CA THR A 238 2.37 -9.75 5.55
C THR A 238 1.10 -9.52 6.35
N VAL A 239 0.89 -8.30 6.84
CA VAL A 239 -0.36 -7.90 7.51
C VAL A 239 -1.54 -7.94 6.53
N ASP A 240 -1.37 -7.46 5.30
CA ASP A 240 -2.41 -7.53 4.26
C ASP A 240 -2.78 -8.98 3.91
N LYS A 241 -1.77 -9.86 3.79
CA LYS A 241 -1.98 -11.29 3.57
C LYS A 241 -2.75 -11.91 4.72
N ASN A 242 -2.35 -11.67 5.97
CA ASN A 242 -3.01 -12.23 7.13
C ASN A 242 -4.45 -11.75 7.29
N PHE A 243 -4.72 -10.47 6.98
CA PHE A 243 -6.09 -9.94 6.98
C PHE A 243 -6.95 -10.60 5.90
N ARG A 244 -6.39 -10.80 4.71
CA ARG A 244 -7.07 -11.51 3.63
C ARG A 244 -7.37 -12.97 4.00
N GLU A 245 -6.42 -13.68 4.59
CA GLU A 245 -6.64 -15.05 5.10
C GLU A 245 -7.69 -15.07 6.22
N PHE A 246 -7.69 -14.07 7.10
CA PHE A 246 -8.73 -13.91 8.13
C PHE A 246 -10.11 -13.74 7.51
N LEU A 247 -10.26 -12.89 6.47
CA LEU A 247 -11.52 -12.73 5.75
C LEU A 247 -11.96 -14.03 5.06
N ARG A 248 -11.02 -14.73 4.42
CA ARG A 248 -11.25 -16.01 3.75
C ARG A 248 -11.77 -17.07 4.72
N LYS A 249 -11.16 -17.17 5.91
CA LYS A 249 -11.62 -18.08 6.96
C LYS A 249 -12.97 -17.69 7.55
N THR A 250 -13.16 -16.39 7.81
CA THR A 250 -14.39 -15.86 8.45
C THR A 250 -15.61 -16.00 7.54
N LEU A 251 -15.45 -15.74 6.24
CA LEU A 251 -16.55 -15.83 5.27
C LEU A 251 -16.74 -17.23 4.70
N THR A 252 -15.87 -18.19 5.07
CA THR A 252 -15.64 -19.49 4.40
C THR A 252 -14.91 -19.34 3.06
N GLU A 253 -14.10 -20.35 2.71
CA GLU A 253 -13.25 -20.32 1.53
C GLU A 253 -14.06 -20.12 0.24
N ASP A 254 -15.13 -20.90 0.07
CA ASP A 254 -15.97 -20.85 -1.14
C ASP A 254 -16.58 -19.46 -1.39
N VAL A 255 -17.11 -18.82 -0.34
CA VAL A 255 -17.75 -17.50 -0.46
C VAL A 255 -16.72 -16.41 -0.73
N PHE A 256 -15.57 -16.47 -0.07
CA PHE A 256 -14.51 -15.48 -0.27
C PHE A 256 -13.87 -15.61 -1.66
N ASP A 257 -13.65 -16.84 -2.12
CA ASP A 257 -13.10 -17.12 -3.44
C ASP A 257 -14.07 -16.68 -4.54
N GLU A 258 -15.38 -16.95 -4.38
CA GLU A 258 -16.41 -16.43 -5.26
C GLU A 258 -16.47 -14.88 -5.25
N PHE A 259 -16.35 -14.27 -4.07
CA PHE A 259 -16.33 -12.81 -3.93
C PHE A 259 -15.12 -12.20 -4.65
N GLU A 260 -13.93 -12.78 -4.50
CA GLU A 260 -12.73 -12.33 -5.20
C GLU A 260 -12.84 -12.49 -6.72
N GLU A 261 -13.46 -13.58 -7.18
CA GLU A 261 -13.65 -13.83 -8.59
C GLU A 261 -14.63 -12.83 -9.21
N LYS A 262 -15.81 -12.69 -8.61
CA LYS A 262 -16.92 -11.88 -9.14
C LYS A 262 -16.78 -10.38 -8.87
N TYR A 263 -16.15 -10.00 -7.77
CA TYR A 263 -16.09 -8.61 -7.27
C TYR A 263 -14.64 -8.18 -6.92
N PRO A 264 -13.69 -8.27 -7.87
CA PRO A 264 -12.28 -7.94 -7.63
C PRO A 264 -12.05 -6.46 -7.30
N THR A 265 -12.89 -5.57 -7.84
CA THR A 265 -12.79 -4.13 -7.57
C THR A 265 -13.18 -3.82 -6.12
N GLU A 266 -14.19 -4.49 -5.63
CA GLU A 266 -14.73 -4.38 -4.28
C GLU A 266 -13.74 -4.97 -3.27
N LEU A 267 -13.18 -6.15 -3.56
CA LEU A 267 -12.09 -6.70 -2.76
C LEU A 267 -10.87 -5.77 -2.74
N TYR A 268 -10.51 -5.17 -3.88
CA TYR A 268 -9.41 -4.22 -3.92
C TYR A 268 -9.68 -2.96 -3.07
N ARG A 269 -10.89 -2.40 -3.16
CA ARG A 269 -11.32 -1.27 -2.32
C ARG A 269 -11.29 -1.64 -0.84
N LEU A 270 -11.78 -2.82 -0.48
CA LEU A 270 -11.71 -3.36 0.88
C LEU A 270 -10.26 -3.39 1.41
N MET A 271 -9.32 -3.88 0.61
CA MET A 271 -7.90 -3.92 0.97
C MET A 271 -7.26 -2.53 1.04
N CYS A 272 -7.70 -1.58 0.21
CA CYS A 272 -7.26 -0.18 0.29
C CYS A 272 -7.74 0.48 1.58
N ASP A 273 -9.02 0.30 1.92
CA ASP A 273 -9.60 0.85 3.14
C ASP A 273 -8.90 0.25 4.36
N PHE A 274 -8.65 -1.05 4.37
CA PHE A 274 -7.83 -1.71 5.38
C PHE A 274 -6.43 -1.09 5.48
N SER A 275 -5.77 -0.83 4.35
CA SER A 275 -4.45 -0.21 4.31
C SER A 275 -4.43 1.22 4.86
N VAL A 276 -5.50 1.99 4.66
CA VAL A 276 -5.68 3.30 5.30
C VAL A 276 -5.85 3.14 6.81
N CYS A 277 -6.71 2.21 7.26
CA CYS A 277 -6.92 1.92 8.67
C CYS A 277 -5.63 1.51 9.39
N LYS A 278 -4.77 0.69 8.77
CA LYS A 278 -3.46 0.29 9.34
C LYS A 278 -2.55 1.49 9.67
N ARG A 279 -2.64 2.58 8.91
CA ARG A 279 -1.75 3.76 9.04
C ARG A 279 -2.24 4.76 10.08
N SER A 280 -3.54 4.72 10.40
CA SER A 280 -4.16 5.55 11.42
C SER A 280 -3.88 4.95 12.79
N GLY A 281 -2.66 5.17 13.29
CA GLY A 281 -2.30 4.84 14.67
C GLY A 281 -3.25 5.53 15.67
N SER A 282 -3.52 4.81 16.75
CA SER A 282 -4.39 5.03 17.91
C SER A 282 -4.37 6.39 18.66
N ASN A 283 -4.16 7.54 18.02
CA ASN A 283 -4.09 8.86 18.69
C ASN A 283 -5.01 9.93 18.09
N GLY A 284 -6.19 9.55 17.61
CA GLY A 284 -7.24 10.51 17.29
C GLY A 284 -8.53 9.80 16.92
N MET A 285 -9.66 10.33 17.36
CA MET A 285 -11.00 9.95 16.92
C MET A 285 -11.04 9.73 15.40
N GLY A 286 -10.90 8.48 14.99
CA GLY A 286 -10.81 8.07 13.59
C GLY A 286 -11.49 6.73 13.39
N SER A 287 -12.74 6.63 13.83
CA SER A 287 -13.61 5.51 13.46
C SER A 287 -13.80 5.52 11.93
N GLN A 288 -13.14 4.60 11.22
CA GLN A 288 -13.37 4.41 9.80
C GLN A 288 -13.95 3.02 9.51
N TRP A 289 -14.86 3.01 8.54
CA TRP A 289 -15.86 1.99 8.31
C TRP A 289 -15.40 1.05 7.20
N CYS A 290 -15.44 -0.26 7.43
CA CYS A 290 -15.15 -1.26 6.42
C CYS A 290 -16.46 -1.79 5.83
N SER A 291 -16.81 -1.47 4.57
CA SER A 291 -18.11 -1.83 3.98
C SER A 291 -18.03 -3.13 3.17
N MET A 292 -18.58 -4.23 3.68
CA MET A 292 -18.81 -5.44 2.88
C MET A 292 -20.25 -5.45 2.36
N GLY A 293 -20.39 -5.48 1.03
CA GLY A 293 -21.68 -5.70 0.38
C GLY A 293 -21.85 -7.20 0.11
N GLN A 294 -22.83 -7.82 0.73
CA GLN A 294 -23.16 -9.23 0.50
C GLN A 294 -24.50 -9.31 -0.26
N TRP A 295 -24.53 -10.13 -1.32
CA TRP A 295 -25.70 -10.40 -2.16
C TRP A 295 -26.29 -11.73 -1.73
N ILE A 296 -27.49 -11.75 -1.14
CA ILE A 296 -28.02 -12.99 -0.55
C ILE A 296 -29.53 -13.11 -0.77
N ASN A 297 -29.95 -14.34 -1.11
CA ASN A 297 -31.34 -14.73 -1.34
C ASN A 297 -31.92 -15.48 -0.13
N THR A 298 -31.61 -15.02 1.09
CA THR A 298 -32.12 -15.57 2.36
C THR A 298 -33.07 -14.58 3.03
N THR A 299 -33.95 -15.07 3.90
CA THR A 299 -34.86 -14.23 4.71
C THR A 299 -34.21 -13.76 6.02
N GLU A 300 -33.08 -14.35 6.38
CA GLU A 300 -32.30 -14.03 7.56
C GLU A 300 -30.81 -14.21 7.25
N LEU A 301 -29.98 -13.36 7.88
CA LEU A 301 -28.54 -13.35 7.78
C LEU A 301 -27.96 -13.44 9.19
N ASN A 302 -27.22 -14.51 9.47
CA ASN A 302 -26.65 -14.78 10.78
C ASN A 302 -25.12 -14.70 10.71
N PHE A 303 -24.53 -13.70 11.36
CA PHE A 303 -23.08 -13.59 11.53
C PHE A 303 -22.71 -14.02 12.95
N ARG A 304 -22.11 -15.21 13.07
CA ARG A 304 -21.64 -15.76 14.35
C ARG A 304 -20.16 -15.44 14.55
N PHE A 305 -19.81 -15.11 15.78
CA PHE A 305 -18.47 -14.74 16.21
C PHE A 305 -18.04 -15.71 17.30
N TYR A 306 -16.84 -16.26 17.15
CA TYR A 306 -16.26 -17.25 18.04
C TYR A 306 -14.94 -16.76 18.62
N ARG A 307 -14.65 -17.12 19.87
CA ARG A 307 -13.39 -16.82 20.57
C ARG A 307 -12.79 -18.11 21.10
N THR A 308 -11.46 -18.13 21.24
CA THR A 308 -10.74 -19.24 21.86
C THR A 308 -9.44 -18.73 22.47
N GLU A 309 -9.02 -19.31 23.58
CA GLU A 309 -7.66 -19.10 24.13
C GLU A 309 -6.63 -20.01 23.46
N SER A 310 -7.09 -21.04 22.74
CA SER A 310 -6.23 -22.00 22.06
C SER A 310 -5.64 -21.41 20.78
N LYS A 311 -4.32 -21.53 20.63
CA LYS A 311 -3.58 -21.01 19.47
C LYS A 311 -3.63 -21.94 18.25
N THR A 312 -4.20 -23.14 18.38
CA THR A 312 -4.10 -24.21 17.39
C THR A 312 -5.44 -24.58 16.76
N VAL A 313 -6.52 -23.88 17.11
CA VAL A 313 -7.87 -24.13 16.59
C VAL A 313 -7.97 -23.83 15.09
N GLN A 314 -8.68 -24.67 14.37
CA GLN A 314 -9.00 -24.53 12.94
C GLN A 314 -10.50 -24.39 12.66
N TYR A 315 -11.38 -25.00 13.47
CA TYR A 315 -12.83 -25.03 13.29
C TYR A 315 -13.59 -24.47 14.49
N VAL A 316 -14.83 -24.03 14.25
CA VAL A 316 -15.69 -23.37 15.27
C VAL A 316 -16.31 -24.33 16.29
N ASP A 317 -16.22 -25.63 16.02
CA ASP A 317 -16.73 -26.73 16.84
C ASP A 317 -15.61 -27.47 17.61
N GLU A 318 -14.38 -26.97 17.54
CA GLU A 318 -13.25 -27.51 18.31
C GLU A 318 -13.35 -27.20 19.81
N GLU A 319 -12.76 -28.08 20.61
CA GLU A 319 -12.70 -27.93 22.06
C GLU A 319 -11.97 -26.63 22.45
N GLY A 320 -12.61 -25.81 23.29
CA GLY A 320 -12.10 -24.51 23.70
C GLY A 320 -12.49 -23.33 22.79
N VAL A 321 -13.38 -23.55 21.81
CA VAL A 321 -13.98 -22.49 20.99
C VAL A 321 -15.38 -22.16 21.49
N GLU A 322 -15.61 -20.89 21.81
CA GLU A 322 -16.88 -20.39 22.34
C GLU A 322 -17.52 -19.40 21.36
N GLU A 323 -18.79 -19.59 20.99
CA GLU A 323 -19.57 -18.54 20.34
C GLU A 323 -19.78 -17.41 21.36
N PHE A 324 -19.28 -16.21 21.06
CA PHE A 324 -19.38 -15.05 21.95
C PHE A 324 -20.25 -13.93 21.37
N GLY A 325 -20.72 -14.06 20.13
CA GLY A 325 -21.63 -13.09 19.55
C GLY A 325 -22.37 -13.60 18.32
N LEU A 326 -23.60 -13.15 18.15
CA LEU A 326 -24.42 -13.44 16.98
C LEU A 326 -25.14 -12.17 16.55
N ILE A 327 -25.00 -11.81 15.28
CA ILE A 327 -25.75 -10.72 14.65
C ILE A 327 -26.76 -11.35 13.72
N ARG A 328 -28.03 -11.12 14.01
CA ARG A 328 -29.14 -11.53 13.15
C ARG A 328 -29.63 -10.33 12.35
N VAL A 329 -29.79 -10.53 11.05
CA VAL A 329 -30.37 -9.53 10.15
C VAL A 329 -31.55 -10.15 9.45
N GLU A 330 -32.73 -9.71 9.84
CA GLU A 330 -33.96 -10.05 9.14
C GLU A 330 -33.99 -9.30 7.80
N LEU A 331 -34.09 -10.06 6.71
CA LEU A 331 -34.22 -9.52 5.37
C LEU A 331 -35.70 -9.47 4.99
N PRO A 332 -36.20 -8.36 4.42
CA PRO A 332 -37.60 -8.26 4.06
C PRO A 332 -37.97 -9.34 3.04
N THR A 333 -39.04 -10.08 3.33
CA THR A 333 -39.61 -11.11 2.45
C THR A 333 -40.24 -10.44 1.22
N ALA A 334 -39.43 -10.12 0.22
CA ALA A 334 -39.90 -9.52 -1.03
C ALA A 334 -39.99 -10.58 -2.14
N LYS A 335 -41.14 -10.62 -2.81
CA LYS A 335 -41.49 -11.49 -3.94
C LYS A 335 -40.32 -11.61 -4.94
N LYS A 336 -39.70 -12.81 -5.02
CA LYS A 336 -38.92 -13.49 -6.08
C LYS A 336 -38.23 -12.73 -7.25
N SER A 337 -38.10 -11.40 -7.28
CA SER A 337 -37.56 -10.69 -8.45
C SER A 337 -36.75 -9.41 -8.18
N ARG A 338 -36.35 -9.14 -6.93
CA ARG A 338 -35.46 -8.00 -6.65
C ARG A 338 -34.24 -8.44 -5.84
N GLU A 339 -33.07 -8.29 -6.45
CA GLU A 339 -31.76 -8.43 -5.81
C GLU A 339 -31.72 -7.63 -4.50
N GLN A 340 -31.28 -8.25 -3.41
CA GLN A 340 -31.11 -7.62 -2.10
C GLN A 340 -29.61 -7.48 -1.78
N SER A 341 -29.23 -6.36 -1.16
CA SER A 341 -27.86 -6.08 -0.73
C SER A 341 -27.88 -5.44 0.64
N VAL A 342 -27.08 -5.96 1.58
CA VAL A 342 -26.86 -5.34 2.89
C VAL A 342 -25.43 -4.82 3.00
N ARG A 343 -25.24 -3.76 3.77
CA ARG A 343 -23.91 -3.19 4.05
C ARG A 343 -23.49 -3.57 5.47
N LEU A 344 -22.57 -4.51 5.60
CA LEU A 344 -21.93 -4.81 6.88
C LEU A 344 -20.76 -3.84 7.10
N LYS A 345 -20.71 -3.23 8.27
CA LYS A 345 -19.62 -2.36 8.73
C LYS A 345 -19.04 -2.89 10.02
N ILE A 346 -17.74 -3.16 10.05
CA ILE A 346 -17.04 -3.63 11.25
C ILE A 346 -16.07 -2.53 11.73
N LYS A 347 -16.14 -2.21 13.03
CA LYS A 347 -15.27 -1.27 13.74
C LYS A 347 -14.45 -2.05 14.77
N PHE A 348 -13.15 -1.85 14.74
CA PHE A 348 -12.21 -2.39 15.71
C PHE A 348 -11.72 -1.27 16.63
N GLY A 349 -11.80 -1.45 17.96
CA GLY A 349 -11.22 -0.49 18.91
C GLY A 349 -11.07 -1.09 20.31
N PHE A 350 -9.83 -1.15 20.82
CA PHE A 350 -9.50 -1.68 22.16
C PHE A 350 -10.16 -3.05 22.44
N THR A 351 -10.92 -3.16 23.52
CA THR A 351 -11.53 -4.38 24.06
C THR A 351 -12.89 -4.67 23.45
N GLU A 352 -13.30 -3.96 22.40
CA GLU A 352 -14.63 -4.10 21.80
C GLU A 352 -14.56 -4.12 20.26
N MET A 353 -15.34 -5.01 19.65
CA MET A 353 -15.68 -4.95 18.23
C MET A 353 -17.12 -4.48 18.09
N MET A 354 -17.38 -3.56 17.16
CA MET A 354 -18.75 -3.13 16.86
C MET A 354 -19.04 -3.42 15.40
N ALA A 355 -20.12 -4.15 15.16
CA ALA A 355 -20.57 -4.48 13.82
C ALA A 355 -21.95 -3.84 13.58
N THR A 356 -22.05 -3.05 12.52
CA THR A 356 -23.26 -2.35 12.10
C THR A 356 -23.68 -2.88 10.75
N ILE A 357 -24.90 -3.40 10.61
CA ILE A 357 -25.46 -3.77 9.32
C ILE A 357 -26.50 -2.73 8.94
N THR A 358 -26.42 -2.22 7.71
CA THR A 358 -27.41 -1.28 7.15
C THR A 358 -28.14 -1.93 5.98
N ASP A 359 -29.48 -1.96 6.04
CA ASP A 359 -30.31 -2.43 4.94
C ASP A 359 -30.47 -1.35 3.83
N ARG A 360 -31.14 -1.69 2.71
CA ARG A 360 -31.39 -0.72 1.62
C ARG A 360 -32.31 0.45 2.00
N LYS A 361 -33.13 0.30 3.03
CA LYS A 361 -34.02 1.36 3.55
C LYS A 361 -33.30 2.29 4.52
N GLY A 362 -32.03 2.00 4.83
CA GLY A 362 -31.22 2.76 5.77
C GLY A 362 -31.41 2.33 7.23
N ASN A 363 -32.16 1.25 7.50
CA ASN A 363 -32.29 0.71 8.84
C ASN A 363 -30.95 0.11 9.27
N LYS A 364 -30.55 0.39 10.50
CA LYS A 364 -29.29 -0.07 11.07
C LYS A 364 -29.54 -1.05 12.20
N THR A 365 -28.78 -2.13 12.19
CA THR A 365 -28.68 -3.07 13.31
C THR A 365 -27.25 -3.05 13.79
N ASP A 366 -27.04 -2.67 15.06
CA ASP A 366 -25.73 -2.60 15.69
C ASP A 366 -25.55 -3.78 16.66
N ALA A 367 -24.36 -4.35 16.70
CA ALA A 367 -23.94 -5.31 17.70
C ALA A 367 -22.59 -4.89 18.29
N LYS A 368 -22.51 -4.95 19.62
CA LYS A 368 -21.32 -4.66 20.40
C LYS A 368 -20.78 -5.98 20.94
N LEU A 369 -19.52 -6.27 20.68
CA LEU A 369 -18.82 -7.50 21.01
C LEU A 369 -17.69 -7.13 21.97
N ASP A 370 -17.87 -7.37 23.28
CA ASP A 370 -16.88 -7.06 24.30
C ASP A 370 -15.97 -8.27 24.55
N PHE A 371 -14.66 -8.08 24.50
CA PHE A 371 -13.65 -9.11 24.70
C PHE A 371 -13.31 -9.33 26.18
N MET A 372 -13.74 -8.45 27.10
CA MET A 372 -13.29 -8.42 28.50
C MET A 372 -14.33 -8.82 29.54
N THR A 373 -15.51 -9.31 29.16
CA THR A 373 -16.41 -9.92 30.14
C THR A 373 -15.89 -11.28 30.57
N GLU A 374 -15.04 -11.26 31.61
CA GLU A 374 -14.95 -12.36 32.56
C GLU A 374 -16.35 -12.58 33.13
N SER A 375 -16.86 -13.79 32.92
CA SER A 375 -17.95 -14.33 33.71
C SER A 375 -17.51 -14.42 35.17
N LEU A 376 -17.60 -13.32 35.93
CA LEU A 376 -17.64 -13.40 37.39
C LEU A 376 -19.04 -13.88 37.77
N VAL A 377 -19.14 -15.20 37.94
CA VAL A 377 -20.25 -15.84 38.65
C VAL A 377 -20.13 -15.45 40.12
N LEU A 378 -21.24 -14.94 40.67
CA LEU A 378 -21.78 -15.51 41.91
C LEU A 378 -23.13 -16.14 41.59
#